data_AF-A0A1E2SII4-F1
#
_entry.id   AF-A0A1E2SII4-F1
#
_cell.length_a   1.000
_cell.length_b   1.000
_cell.length_c   1.000
_cell.angle_alpha   90.00
_cell.angle_beta   90.00
_cell.angle_gamma   90.00
#
_symmetry.space_group_name_H-M   'P 1'
#
loop_
_entity.id
_entity.type
_entity.pdbx_description
1 polymer ?
#
loop_
_entity_poly.entity_id
_entity_poly.type
_entity_poly.pdbx_seq_one_letter_code
_entity_poly.pdbx_strand_id
1 'polypeptide(L)'
;MTLGSAGLPDSVRSVGDLNAGAVYSGHARDKFPGERESGDQWAWVGRDSSRDHRVNPMAPEFGAKTFGVETGGDAGRIVTEIHSPLMSDDGAEEGYLDRQTESLANTARAVSGETGSMTPYAPLGPTNVQKGLQEGMRRGAFVG
;
A
#
# COMPACT_ATOMS: atom_id res chain seq x y z
N MET A 1 10.54 -7.30 4.18
CA MET A 1 9.46 -6.33 4.41
C MET A 1 9.31 -5.50 3.15
N THR A 2 8.10 -5.26 2.66
CA THR A 2 7.83 -4.28 1.60
C THR A 2 6.79 -3.28 2.10
N LEU A 3 7.05 -1.99 1.87
CA LEU A 3 6.21 -0.87 2.32
C LEU A 3 5.96 0.04 1.13
N GLY A 4 4.69 0.31 0.81
CA GLY A 4 4.29 1.17 -0.30
C GLY A 4 5.08 0.86 -1.56
N SER A 5 5.19 -0.41 -1.96
CA SER A 5 6.14 -0.77 -3.00
C SER A 5 5.72 -0.23 -4.36
N ALA A 6 6.61 0.53 -4.99
CA ALA A 6 6.51 0.96 -6.39
C ALA A 6 6.68 -0.18 -7.41
N GLY A 7 6.79 -1.44 -6.94
CA GLY A 7 7.06 -2.61 -7.76
C GLY A 7 8.37 -3.28 -7.40
N LEU A 8 8.36 -4.61 -7.39
CA LEU A 8 9.56 -5.44 -7.32
C LEU A 8 10.04 -5.78 -8.74
N PRO A 9 11.34 -6.07 -8.91
CA PRO A 9 11.88 -6.53 -10.19
C PRO A 9 11.09 -7.71 -10.74
N ASP A 10 10.93 -7.77 -12.07
CA ASP A 10 10.19 -8.85 -12.76
C ASP A 10 10.81 -10.24 -12.55
N SER A 11 12.05 -10.32 -12.07
CA SER A 11 12.71 -11.56 -11.67
C SER A 11 12.21 -12.11 -10.32
N VAL A 12 11.65 -11.27 -9.45
CA VAL A 12 11.14 -11.64 -8.12
C VAL A 12 9.63 -11.77 -8.19
N ARG A 13 9.15 -12.94 -8.63
CA ARG A 13 7.74 -13.18 -8.95
C ARG A 13 6.93 -13.67 -7.75
N SER A 14 7.60 -14.21 -6.73
CA SER A 14 6.98 -14.74 -5.53
C SER A 14 7.91 -14.62 -4.32
N VAL A 15 7.37 -14.88 -3.13
CA VAL A 15 8.19 -15.04 -1.91
C VAL A 15 9.23 -16.15 -2.03
N GLY A 16 9.05 -17.14 -2.92
CA GLY A 16 10.02 -18.21 -3.14
C GLY A 16 11.29 -17.75 -3.87
N ASP A 17 11.23 -16.61 -4.57
CA ASP A 17 12.39 -15.99 -5.21
C ASP A 17 13.23 -15.18 -4.19
N LEU A 18 12.76 -15.07 -2.94
CA LEU A 18 13.42 -14.37 -1.86
C LEU A 18 14.05 -15.36 -0.89
N ASN A 19 15.31 -15.14 -0.52
CA ASN A 19 15.97 -15.89 0.56
C ASN A 19 15.55 -15.32 1.93
N ALA A 20 14.28 -15.47 2.28
CA ALA A 20 13.69 -14.95 3.50
C ALA A 20 12.78 -15.99 4.16
N GLY A 21 12.88 -16.12 5.49
CA GLY A 21 12.00 -17.01 6.27
C GLY A 21 10.55 -16.52 6.36
N ALA A 22 10.31 -15.22 6.14
CA ALA A 22 8.99 -14.64 6.03
C ALA A 22 9.03 -13.32 5.24
N VAL A 23 7.96 -13.04 4.51
CA VAL A 23 7.79 -11.81 3.73
C VAL A 23 6.48 -11.17 4.14
N TYR A 24 6.54 -9.88 4.49
CA TYR A 24 5.39 -9.07 4.88
C TYR A 24 5.31 -7.86 3.97
N SER A 25 4.09 -7.46 3.62
CA SER A 25 3.81 -6.36 2.70
C SER A 25 2.72 -5.45 3.27
N GLY A 26 2.99 -4.15 3.32
CA GLY A 26 2.01 -3.13 3.72
C GLY A 26 1.94 -2.04 2.66
N HIS A 27 0.73 -1.68 2.25
CA HIS A 27 0.53 -0.67 1.22
C HIS A 27 -0.83 -0.01 1.42
N ALA A 28 -0.83 1.32 1.49
CA ALA A 28 -2.03 2.12 1.46
C ALA A 28 -2.79 1.95 0.14
N ARG A 29 -4.05 2.36 0.09
CA ARG A 29 -4.85 2.33 -1.13
C ARG A 29 -4.19 3.13 -2.25
N ASP A 30 -4.15 2.57 -3.46
CA ASP A 30 -3.76 3.31 -4.66
C ASP A 30 -4.81 4.40 -4.98
N LYS A 31 -4.38 5.67 -5.03
CA LYS A 31 -5.24 6.80 -5.37
C LYS A 31 -4.67 7.65 -6.51
N PHE A 32 -5.50 8.48 -7.16
CA PHE A 32 -4.97 9.43 -8.15
C PHE A 32 -4.31 10.63 -7.47
N PRO A 33 -3.30 11.25 -8.10
CA PRO A 33 -2.69 12.48 -7.59
C PRO A 33 -3.74 13.58 -7.34
N GLY A 34 -3.72 14.15 -6.14
CA GLY A 34 -4.63 15.22 -5.73
C GLY A 34 -6.00 14.77 -5.19
N GLU A 35 -6.25 13.46 -5.09
CA GLU A 35 -7.43 12.95 -4.38
C GLU A 35 -7.29 13.17 -2.87
N ARG A 36 -8.37 13.64 -2.22
CA ARG A 36 -8.35 13.99 -0.79
C ARG A 36 -8.55 12.82 0.17
N GLU A 37 -9.01 11.68 -0.34
CA GLU A 37 -9.15 10.50 0.50
C GLU A 37 -7.76 9.89 0.81
N SER A 38 -7.68 9.04 1.85
CA SER A 38 -6.42 8.38 2.22
C SER A 38 -5.89 7.49 1.09
N GLY A 39 -4.58 7.31 1.04
CA GLY A 39 -3.94 6.45 0.06
C GLY A 39 -2.53 6.89 -0.27
N ASP A 40 -1.84 6.03 -1.02
CA ASP A 40 -0.58 6.30 -1.69
C ASP A 40 -0.86 6.61 -3.16
N GLN A 41 -0.51 7.82 -3.60
CA GLN A 41 -0.79 8.26 -4.95
C GLN A 41 0.31 7.89 -5.97
N TRP A 42 1.44 7.35 -5.51
CA TRP A 42 2.62 7.13 -6.35
C TRP A 42 3.07 5.67 -6.46
N ALA A 43 2.72 4.80 -5.52
CA ALA A 43 3.15 3.40 -5.56
C ALA A 43 2.70 2.67 -6.82
N TRP A 44 1.44 2.82 -7.26
CA TRP A 44 0.99 2.22 -8.52
C TRP A 44 1.66 2.82 -9.75
N VAL A 45 2.00 4.12 -9.72
CA VAL A 45 2.62 4.79 -10.87
C VAL A 45 3.95 4.13 -11.22
N GLY A 46 4.76 3.78 -10.21
CA GLY A 46 6.00 3.04 -10.44
C GLY A 46 5.77 1.68 -11.09
N ARG A 47 4.78 0.92 -10.61
CA ARG A 47 4.47 -0.42 -11.14
C ARG A 47 4.00 -0.36 -12.59
N ASP A 48 3.14 0.60 -12.91
CA ASP A 48 2.50 0.69 -14.22
C ASP A 48 3.42 1.32 -15.27
N SER A 49 4.32 2.21 -14.86
CA SER A 49 5.25 2.90 -15.77
C SER A 49 6.61 2.21 -15.92
N SER A 50 6.96 1.31 -15.00
CA SER A 50 8.24 0.61 -15.06
C SER A 50 8.30 -0.44 -16.17
N ARG A 51 9.48 -0.60 -16.76
CA ARG A 51 9.75 -1.63 -17.78
C ARG A 51 10.17 -2.98 -17.19
N ASP A 52 10.63 -2.97 -15.94
CA ASP A 52 11.30 -4.10 -15.31
C ASP A 52 10.98 -4.28 -13.81
N HIS A 53 10.14 -3.42 -13.22
CA HIS A 53 9.70 -3.48 -11.83
C HIS A 53 8.18 -3.43 -11.71
N ARG A 54 7.49 -4.48 -12.20
CA ARG A 54 6.02 -4.51 -12.29
C ARG A 54 5.36 -5.42 -11.27
N VAL A 55 6.13 -6.20 -10.50
CA VAL A 55 5.56 -7.17 -9.56
C VAL A 55 4.98 -6.45 -8.35
N ASN A 56 3.71 -6.71 -8.05
CA ASN A 56 3.04 -6.17 -6.87
C ASN A 56 3.15 -7.13 -5.67
N PRO A 57 3.89 -6.78 -4.60
CA PRO A 57 4.03 -7.66 -3.44
C PRO A 57 2.79 -7.72 -2.54
N MET A 58 1.75 -6.93 -2.81
CA MET A 58 0.43 -7.04 -2.18
C MET A 58 -0.50 -8.03 -2.91
N ALA A 59 -0.12 -8.48 -4.10
CA ALA A 59 -0.94 -9.40 -4.86
C ALA A 59 -0.98 -10.79 -4.18
N PRO A 60 -2.15 -11.44 -4.04
CA PRO A 60 -2.25 -12.74 -3.38
C PRO A 60 -1.31 -13.80 -3.96
N GLU A 61 -1.09 -13.78 -5.28
CA GLU A 61 -0.19 -14.68 -6.00
C GLU A 61 1.28 -14.52 -5.64
N PHE A 62 1.70 -13.36 -5.12
CA PHE A 62 3.07 -13.13 -4.67
C PHE A 62 3.38 -13.96 -3.41
N GLY A 63 2.38 -14.17 -2.54
CA GLY A 63 2.49 -15.01 -1.35
C GLY A 63 3.01 -14.32 -0.08
N ALA A 64 3.12 -12.99 -0.07
CA ALA A 64 3.49 -12.25 1.14
C ALA A 64 2.33 -12.16 2.13
N LYS A 65 2.66 -12.04 3.42
CA LYS A 65 1.69 -11.74 4.48
C LYS A 65 1.37 -10.25 4.48
N THR A 66 0.16 -9.89 4.08
CA THR A 66 -0.27 -8.48 4.03
C THR A 66 -0.72 -7.96 5.39
N PHE A 67 -0.47 -6.70 5.70
CA PHE A 67 -0.91 -6.05 6.95
C PHE A 67 -1.51 -4.66 6.72
N GLY A 68 -2.26 -4.18 7.71
CA GLY A 68 -2.94 -2.90 7.67
C GLY A 68 -1.98 -1.71 7.77
N VAL A 69 -2.25 -0.66 6.98
CA VAL A 69 -1.57 0.63 7.06
C VAL A 69 -2.53 1.82 6.96
N GLU A 70 -3.83 1.53 6.85
CA GLU A 70 -4.92 2.50 6.70
C GLU A 70 -6.19 2.13 7.49
N THR A 71 -6.08 1.27 8.49
CA THR A 71 -7.21 0.91 9.37
C THR A 71 -7.66 2.10 10.20
N GLY A 72 -6.70 2.89 10.71
CA GLY A 72 -6.95 4.07 11.54
C GLY A 72 -7.46 3.74 12.94
N GLY A 73 -7.84 4.78 13.69
CA GLY A 73 -8.33 4.65 15.06
C GLY A 73 -7.26 4.09 16.01
N ASP A 74 -7.62 3.07 16.80
CA ASP A 74 -6.71 2.44 17.77
C ASP A 74 -5.53 1.70 17.12
N ALA A 75 -5.59 1.43 15.81
CA ALA A 75 -4.50 0.82 15.05
C ALA A 75 -3.30 1.77 14.86
N GLY A 76 -3.52 3.08 15.03
CA GLY A 76 -2.54 4.13 14.79
C GLY A 76 -2.97 5.06 13.67
N ARG A 77 -2.13 6.04 13.37
CA ARG A 77 -2.30 6.95 12.24
C ARG A 77 -2.20 6.18 10.92
N ILE A 78 -3.03 6.58 9.96
CA ILE A 78 -3.02 6.01 8.61
C ILE A 78 -1.89 6.63 7.79
N VAL A 79 -1.36 5.90 6.82
CA VAL A 79 -0.46 6.48 5.81
C VAL A 79 -1.26 7.40 4.91
N THR A 80 -0.81 8.64 4.74
CA THR A 80 -1.51 9.67 3.96
C THR A 80 -0.60 10.25 2.90
N GLU A 81 -1.07 10.20 1.65
CA GLU A 81 -0.66 11.06 0.52
C GLU A 81 0.75 10.82 -0.06
N ILE A 82 1.75 10.49 0.76
CA ILE A 82 3.14 10.41 0.33
C ILE A 82 3.66 8.98 0.33
N HIS A 83 4.26 8.62 -0.80
CA HIS A 83 5.15 7.49 -0.99
C HIS A 83 6.53 7.75 -0.36
N SER A 84 6.57 8.05 0.94
CA SER A 84 7.81 8.29 1.68
C SER A 84 7.93 7.32 2.86
N PRO A 85 9.09 6.69 3.06
CA PRO A 85 9.37 5.94 4.28
C PRO A 85 9.42 6.84 5.51
N LEU A 86 9.95 8.07 5.37
CA LEU A 86 10.18 9.00 6.47
C LEU A 86 9.69 10.38 6.02
N MET A 87 8.46 10.76 6.37
CA MET A 87 8.02 12.14 6.23
C MET A 87 8.27 12.88 7.56
N SER A 88 8.32 14.21 7.50
CA SER A 88 8.50 15.04 8.68
C SER A 88 7.33 14.83 9.65
N ASP A 89 7.65 14.48 10.90
CA ASP A 89 6.69 14.28 12.00
C ASP A 89 5.80 15.52 12.30
N ASP A 90 6.08 16.67 11.68
CA ASP A 90 5.44 17.96 11.93
C ASP A 90 4.42 18.37 10.83
N GLY A 91 4.19 17.50 9.83
CA GLY A 91 3.28 17.72 8.69
C GLY A 91 1.92 17.03 8.81
N ALA A 92 1.00 17.36 7.91
CA ALA A 92 -0.32 16.72 7.79
C ALA A 92 -0.28 15.38 7.01
N GLU A 93 0.89 15.01 6.51
CA GLU A 93 1.12 13.85 5.66
C GLU A 93 2.02 12.86 6.40
N GLU A 94 1.68 11.57 6.38
CA GLU A 94 2.35 10.54 7.16
C GLU A 94 2.98 9.48 6.26
N GLY A 95 4.30 9.30 6.42
CA GLY A 95 5.08 8.24 5.79
C GLY A 95 4.93 6.88 6.48
N TYR A 96 5.37 5.81 5.80
CA TYR A 96 5.21 4.43 6.28
C TYR A 96 5.96 4.10 7.59
N LEU A 97 6.98 4.86 7.96
CA LEU A 97 7.75 4.67 9.21
C LEU A 97 7.64 5.87 10.15
N ASP A 98 6.67 6.77 9.93
CA ASP A 98 6.45 7.90 10.82
C ASP A 98 5.89 7.45 12.16
N ARG A 99 6.14 8.25 13.20
CA ARG A 99 5.74 7.91 14.56
C ARG A 99 4.23 7.71 14.65
N GLN A 100 3.84 6.72 15.45
CA GLN A 100 2.43 6.38 15.73
C GLN A 100 1.62 5.94 14.50
N THR A 101 2.24 5.67 13.35
CA THR A 101 1.54 5.05 12.22
C THR A 101 1.29 3.56 12.46
N GLU A 102 0.18 3.06 11.94
CA GLU A 102 -0.13 1.63 11.93
C GLU A 102 0.96 0.83 11.19
N SER A 103 1.47 1.40 10.09
CA SER A 103 2.55 0.81 9.30
C SER A 103 3.83 0.60 10.13
N LEU A 104 4.26 1.60 10.89
CA LEU A 104 5.43 1.46 11.77
C LEU A 104 5.18 0.42 12.87
N ALA A 105 3.99 0.44 13.49
CA ALA A 105 3.64 -0.51 14.54
C ALA A 105 3.65 -1.96 14.03
N ASN A 106 3.07 -2.22 12.85
CA ASN A 106 3.09 -3.54 12.23
C ASN A 106 4.48 -3.97 11.75
N THR A 107 5.28 -3.03 11.25
CA THR A 107 6.68 -3.30 10.90
C THR A 107 7.48 -3.73 12.13
N ALA A 108 7.32 -3.02 13.25
CA ALA A 108 7.97 -3.37 14.51
C ALA A 108 7.54 -4.77 15.00
N ARG A 109 6.23 -5.06 15.00
CA ARG A 109 5.68 -6.37 15.38
C ARG A 109 6.19 -7.52 14.50
N ALA A 110 6.31 -7.28 13.19
CA ALA A 110 6.82 -8.29 12.28
C ALA A 110 8.31 -8.59 12.53
N VAL A 111 9.11 -7.57 12.85
CA VAL A 111 10.54 -7.71 13.18
C VAL A 111 10.74 -8.34 14.56
N SER A 112 9.91 -8.01 15.55
CA SER A 112 9.97 -8.58 16.91
C SER A 112 9.40 -10.00 17.00
N GLY A 113 8.71 -10.48 15.96
CA GLY A 113 8.05 -11.78 15.95
C GLY A 113 6.64 -11.80 16.55
N GLU A 114 6.12 -10.65 16.98
CA GLU A 114 4.78 -10.44 17.54
C GLU A 114 3.68 -10.40 16.45
N THR A 115 3.78 -11.31 15.49
CA THR A 115 2.97 -11.31 14.27
C THR A 115 1.47 -11.51 14.52
N GLY A 116 1.09 -12.10 15.65
CA GLY A 116 -0.31 -12.26 16.07
C GLY A 116 -0.99 -10.95 16.50
N SER A 117 -0.21 -9.91 16.76
CA SER A 117 -0.70 -8.57 17.15
C SER A 117 -0.73 -7.60 15.97
N MET A 118 -0.39 -8.06 14.76
CA MET A 118 -0.44 -7.24 13.57
C MET A 118 -1.90 -7.02 13.14
N THR A 119 -2.23 -5.82 12.70
CA THR A 119 -3.57 -5.55 12.17
C THR A 119 -3.70 -6.16 10.76
N PRO A 120 -4.87 -6.72 10.43
CA PRO A 120 -5.09 -7.33 9.13
C PRO A 120 -5.15 -6.27 8.03
N TYR A 121 -4.72 -6.63 6.83
CA TYR A 121 -4.94 -5.78 5.66
C TYR A 121 -6.42 -5.78 5.28
N ALA A 122 -7.02 -4.59 5.20
CA ALA A 122 -8.39 -4.37 4.76
C ALA A 122 -8.41 -3.41 3.56
N PRO A 123 -8.59 -3.90 2.32
CA PRO A 123 -8.57 -3.03 1.14
C PRO A 123 -9.81 -2.11 1.14
N LEU A 124 -9.57 -0.80 1.11
CA LEU A 124 -10.63 0.22 1.09
C LEU A 124 -11.36 0.33 -0.27
N GLY A 125 -10.87 -0.35 -1.31
CA GLY A 125 -11.39 -0.28 -2.67
C GLY A 125 -11.17 1.11 -3.31
N PRO A 126 -11.74 1.40 -4.49
CA PRO A 126 -11.51 2.68 -5.17
C PRO A 126 -12.05 3.88 -4.37
N THR A 127 -11.42 5.04 -4.53
CA THR A 127 -11.93 6.33 -4.04
C THR A 127 -13.24 6.71 -4.72
N ASN A 128 -13.97 7.65 -4.16
CA ASN A 128 -15.20 8.19 -4.75
C ASN A 128 -14.95 8.88 -6.09
N VAL A 129 -13.78 9.52 -6.26
CA VAL A 129 -13.36 10.10 -7.54
C VAL A 129 -13.17 8.99 -8.58
N GLN A 130 -12.46 7.92 -8.23
CA GLN A 130 -12.28 6.75 -9.11
C GLN A 130 -13.61 6.05 -9.43
N LYS A 131 -14.50 5.88 -8.45
CA LYS A 131 -15.85 5.33 -8.66
C LYS A 131 -16.65 6.17 -9.64
N GLY A 132 -16.65 7.50 -9.48
CA GLY A 132 -17.33 8.42 -10.39
C GLY A 132 -16.80 8.32 -11.82
N LEU A 133 -15.49 8.21 -12.01
CA LEU A 133 -14.88 8.03 -13.33
C LEU A 133 -15.26 6.68 -13.96
N GLN A 134 -15.22 5.59 -13.18
CA GLN A 134 -15.65 4.26 -13.64
C GLN A 134 -17.12 4.24 -14.05
N GLU A 135 -18.00 4.87 -13.27
CA GLU A 135 -19.41 5.02 -13.61
C GLU A 135 -19.62 5.86 -14.88
N GLY A 136 -18.89 6.97 -15.02
CA GLY A 136 -18.93 7.81 -16.21
C GLY A 136 -18.51 7.07 -17.47
N MET A 137 -17.40 6.32 -17.43
CA MET A 137 -16.93 5.49 -18.53
C MET A 137 -17.92 4.39 -18.90
N ARG A 138 -18.50 3.71 -17.89
CA ARG A 138 -19.53 2.69 -18.12
C ARG A 138 -20.73 3.30 -18.82
N ARG A 139 -21.26 4.43 -18.33
CA ARG A 139 -22.40 5.11 -18.94
C ARG A 139 -22.09 5.60 -20.36
N GLY A 140 -20.90 6.13 -20.61
CA GLY A 140 -20.47 6.56 -21.95
C GLY A 140 -20.28 5.41 -22.94
N ALA A 141 -19.84 4.23 -22.47
CA ALA A 141 -19.67 3.03 -23.30
C ALA A 141 -21.01 2.41 -23.76
N PHE A 142 -22.14 2.78 -23.16
CA PHE A 142 -23.48 2.38 -23.61
C PHE A 142 -24.17 3.43 -24.51
N VAL A 143 -23.47 4.51 -24.86
CA VAL A 143 -23.97 5.58 -25.77
C VAL A 143 -23.11 5.67 -27.06
N GLY A 144 -22.25 4.67 -27.29
CA GLY A 144 -21.45 4.51 -28.52
C GLY A 144 -22.03 3.47 -29.46
#